data_AF-R4KDR9-F1
#
_entry.id   AF-R4KDR9-F1
#
_cell.length_a   1.000
_cell.length_b   1.000
_cell.length_c   1.000
_cell.angle_alpha   90.00
_cell.angle_beta   90.00
_cell.angle_gamma   90.00
#
_symmetry.space_group_name_H-M   'P 1'
#
loop_
_entity.id
_entity.type
_entity.pdbx_description
1 polymer ?
#
loop_
_entity_poly.entity_id
_entity_poly.type
_entity_poly.pdbx_seq_one_letter_code
_entity_poly.pdbx_strand_id
1 'polypeptide(L)'
;MSIGEELRQARAQMGASLADVENETKIRTKYINALENDAFDVLPGKVYVKGFLRTYARFLGLDGETLASRYEEQLASLAVGEEADVQEPVVRPIKLAGRWKGLAVAVLVLLALIMVYRGGALVVDPPDNISDSGQHPGVSGSQNNVGDDQGPTPEPDDNNVVVPDTQGVDMVLQVTDGESWIQVVVDNENVFEGTIGPNNVKQFAGRERIWLKLGNAGVVKVRVNGKDYGFLDGPGQVVTKTFTEKDDQLTAGG
;
A
#
# COMPACT_ATOMS: atom_id res chain seq x y z
N MET A 1 2.73 36.11 12.92
CA MET A 1 1.89 35.04 13.50
C MET A 1 2.23 33.74 12.79
N SER A 2 2.37 32.62 13.50
CA SER A 2 2.63 31.33 12.86
C SER A 2 1.35 30.78 12.21
N ILE A 3 1.46 29.73 11.40
CA ILE A 3 0.30 29.10 10.76
C ILE A 3 -0.58 28.44 11.84
N GLY A 4 0.04 27.74 12.78
CA GLY A 4 -0.67 27.07 13.86
C GLY A 4 -1.43 28.02 14.80
N GLU A 5 -0.82 29.16 15.15
CA GLU A 5 -1.47 30.18 15.98
C GLU A 5 -2.73 30.74 15.31
N GLU A 6 -2.63 31.03 14.01
CA GLU A 6 -3.74 31.57 13.22
C GLU A 6 -4.93 30.60 13.16
N LEU A 7 -4.66 29.32 12.91
CA LEU A 7 -5.65 28.26 12.91
C LEU A 7 -6.31 28.09 14.29
N ARG A 8 -5.51 28.06 15.35
CA ARG A 8 -5.99 27.92 16.73
C ARG A 8 -6.87 29.10 17.14
N GLN A 9 -6.46 30.31 16.80
CA GLN A 9 -7.21 31.52 17.11
C GLN A 9 -8.55 31.55 16.37
N ALA A 10 -8.56 31.23 15.07
CA ALA A 10 -9.79 31.17 14.28
C ALA A 10 -10.75 30.08 14.80
N ARG A 11 -10.24 28.89 15.18
CA ARG A 11 -11.05 27.85 15.79
C ARG A 11 -11.67 28.32 17.12
N ALA A 12 -10.86 28.95 17.97
CA ALA A 12 -11.32 29.45 19.26
C ALA A 12 -12.39 30.55 19.10
N GLN A 13 -12.26 31.42 18.10
CA GLN A 13 -13.27 32.44 17.77
C GLN A 13 -14.58 31.83 17.27
N MET A 14 -14.51 30.74 16.52
CA MET A 14 -15.67 29.97 16.08
C MET A 14 -16.32 29.16 17.22
N GLY A 15 -15.64 29.02 18.36
CA GLY A 15 -16.11 28.21 19.50
C GLY A 15 -16.08 26.70 19.23
N ALA A 16 -15.38 26.25 18.19
CA ALA A 16 -15.32 24.84 17.82
C ALA A 16 -14.30 24.07 18.70
N SER A 17 -14.68 22.90 19.20
CA SER A 17 -13.75 21.97 19.84
C SER A 17 -12.91 21.22 18.79
N LEU A 18 -11.78 20.65 19.20
CA LEU A 18 -10.98 19.81 18.28
C LEU A 18 -11.78 18.61 17.77
N ALA A 19 -12.70 18.07 18.57
CA ALA A 19 -13.59 16.98 18.18
C ALA A 19 -14.58 17.42 17.09
N ASP A 20 -15.10 18.65 17.16
CA ASP A 20 -15.99 19.21 16.13
C ASP A 20 -15.25 19.34 14.79
N VAL A 21 -14.00 19.84 14.84
CA VAL A 21 -13.15 19.93 13.66
C VAL A 21 -12.88 18.54 13.08
N GLU A 22 -12.55 17.53 13.89
CA GLU A 22 -12.34 16.16 13.41
C GLU A 22 -13.61 15.59 12.77
N ASN A 23 -14.76 15.81 13.39
CA ASN A 23 -16.03 15.32 12.89
C ASN A 23 -16.38 15.95 11.53
N GLU A 24 -16.14 17.24 11.33
CA GLU A 24 -16.49 17.92 10.08
C GLU A 24 -15.44 17.69 8.99
N THR A 25 -14.15 17.85 9.32
CA THR A 25 -13.06 17.80 8.33
C THR A 25 -12.55 16.39 8.04
N LYS A 26 -12.86 15.43 8.90
CA LYS A 26 -12.31 14.06 8.92
C LYS A 26 -10.79 14.00 9.14
N ILE A 27 -10.17 15.10 9.57
CA ILE A 27 -8.78 15.14 9.99
C ILE A 27 -8.72 14.70 11.46
N ARG A 28 -7.91 13.69 11.79
CA ARG A 28 -7.77 13.23 13.18
C ARG A 28 -7.36 14.37 14.12
N THR A 29 -7.92 14.39 15.33
CA THR A 29 -7.60 15.37 16.39
C THR A 29 -6.10 15.52 16.61
N LYS A 30 -5.35 14.40 16.59
CA LYS A 30 -3.89 14.43 16.72
C LYS A 30 -3.19 15.29 15.66
N TYR A 31 -3.70 15.31 14.43
CA TYR A 31 -3.13 16.11 13.34
C TYR A 31 -3.62 17.55 13.37
N ILE A 32 -4.86 17.79 13.81
CA ILE A 32 -5.36 19.17 14.04
C ILE A 32 -4.52 19.84 15.13
N ASN A 33 -4.29 19.13 16.23
CA ASN A 33 -3.43 19.59 17.31
C ASN A 33 -1.99 19.85 16.82
N ALA A 34 -1.44 18.96 15.98
CA ALA A 34 -0.12 19.15 15.38
C ALA A 34 -0.07 20.42 14.49
N LEU A 35 -1.09 20.66 13.67
CA LEU A 35 -1.19 21.88 12.85
C LEU A 35 -1.25 23.14 13.70
N GLU A 36 -2.05 23.15 14.77
CA GLU A 36 -2.17 24.29 15.70
C GLU A 36 -0.89 24.60 16.48
N ASN A 37 0.03 23.63 16.59
CA ASN A 37 1.32 23.78 17.26
C ASN A 37 2.51 23.86 16.29
N ASP A 38 2.26 24.00 14.99
CA ASP A 38 3.28 23.99 13.92
C ASP A 38 4.19 22.73 13.95
N ALA A 39 3.71 21.62 14.54
CA ALA A 39 4.42 20.34 14.67
C ALA A 39 4.23 19.50 13.40
N PHE A 40 4.75 20.01 12.27
CA PHE A 40 4.48 19.44 10.95
C PHE A 40 5.12 18.07 10.70
N ASP A 41 6.11 17.71 11.51
CA ASP A 41 6.82 16.42 11.54
C ASP A 41 5.95 15.25 12.03
N VAL A 42 4.92 15.52 12.83
CA VAL A 42 3.96 14.51 13.32
C VAL A 42 2.99 14.02 12.23
N LEU A 43 2.84 14.78 11.15
CA LEU A 43 1.90 14.45 10.06
C LEU A 43 2.44 13.30 9.17
N PRO A 44 1.58 12.52 8.50
CA PRO A 44 1.96 11.32 7.72
C PRO A 44 2.68 11.64 6.40
N GLY A 45 3.42 12.75 6.33
CA GLY A 45 4.17 13.23 5.18
C GLY A 45 3.80 14.65 4.77
N LYS A 46 4.78 15.38 4.22
CA LYS A 46 4.67 16.80 3.85
C LYS A 46 3.54 17.10 2.85
N VAL A 47 3.20 16.13 1.99
CA VAL A 47 2.11 16.26 1.01
C VAL A 47 0.75 16.40 1.71
N TYR A 48 0.55 15.72 2.85
CA TYR A 48 -0.69 15.78 3.62
C TYR A 48 -0.86 17.10 4.36
N VAL A 49 0.24 17.72 4.80
CA VAL A 49 0.21 19.02 5.51
C VAL A 49 -0.55 20.06 4.68
N LYS A 50 -0.22 20.19 3.40
CA LYS A 50 -0.87 21.14 2.50
C LYS A 50 -2.35 20.84 2.28
N GLY A 51 -2.71 19.56 2.21
CA GLY A 51 -4.11 19.14 2.09
C GLY A 51 -4.91 19.47 3.35
N PHE A 52 -4.33 19.18 4.52
CA PHE A 52 -4.98 19.44 5.80
C PHE A 52 -5.08 20.93 6.11
N LEU A 53 -4.07 21.74 5.76
CA LEU A 53 -4.14 23.19 5.87
C LEU A 53 -5.32 23.74 5.05
N ARG A 54 -5.48 23.31 3.79
CA ARG A 54 -6.60 23.74 2.95
C ARG A 54 -7.96 23.32 3.51
N THR A 55 -8.09 22.07 3.93
CA THR A 55 -9.35 21.54 4.48
C THR A 55 -9.71 22.22 5.79
N TYR A 56 -8.74 22.40 6.69
CA TYR A 56 -8.99 23.03 7.99
C TYR A 56 -9.26 24.53 7.84
N ALA A 57 -8.51 25.24 7.00
CA ALA A 57 -8.78 26.65 6.68
C ALA A 57 -10.19 26.85 6.13
N ARG A 58 -10.64 25.97 5.22
CA ARG A 58 -12.01 26.01 4.68
C ARG A 58 -13.06 25.88 5.77
N PHE A 59 -12.87 24.95 6.71
CA PHE A 59 -13.76 24.80 7.87
C PHE A 59 -13.81 26.09 8.71
N LEU A 60 -12.67 26.75 8.90
CA LEU A 60 -12.55 27.98 9.68
C LEU A 60 -12.96 29.25 8.92
N GLY A 61 -13.31 29.16 7.63
CA GLY A 61 -13.58 30.31 6.77
C GLY A 61 -12.35 31.14 6.41
N LEU A 62 -11.15 30.55 6.49
CA LEU A 62 -9.87 31.16 6.13
C LEU A 62 -9.45 30.82 4.69
N ASP A 63 -8.50 31.57 4.15
CA ASP A 63 -7.87 31.25 2.86
C ASP A 63 -6.82 30.13 3.01
N GLY A 64 -7.21 28.92 2.63
CA GLY A 64 -6.35 27.75 2.67
C GLY A 64 -5.18 27.77 1.69
N GLU A 65 -5.25 28.51 0.58
CA GLU A 65 -4.16 28.57 -0.38
C GLU A 65 -3.01 29.43 0.14
N THR A 66 -3.35 30.54 0.79
CA THR A 66 -2.37 31.40 1.47
C THR A 66 -1.64 30.64 2.58
N LEU A 67 -2.35 29.87 3.42
CA LEU A 67 -1.72 29.06 4.46
C LEU A 67 -0.82 27.95 3.90
N ALA A 68 -1.27 27.27 2.84
CA ALA A 68 -0.47 26.23 2.19
C ALA A 68 0.81 26.80 1.56
N SER A 69 0.73 27.98 0.94
CA SER A 69 1.88 28.66 0.33
C SER A 69 2.91 29.10 1.37
N ARG A 70 2.45 29.66 2.51
CA ARG A 70 3.34 30.01 3.63
C ARG A 70 4.07 28.80 4.19
N TYR A 71 3.42 27.64 4.26
CA TYR A 71 4.09 26.40 4.68
C TYR A 71 5.18 25.96 3.69
N GLU A 72 4.95 26.14 2.38
CA GLU A 72 5.97 25.85 1.36
C GLU A 72 7.18 26.79 1.47
N GLU A 73 6.96 28.07 1.72
CA GLU A 73 8.03 29.04 1.97
C GLU A 73 8.84 28.69 3.23
N GLN A 74 8.17 28.26 4.31
CA GLN A 74 8.84 27.76 5.52
C GLN A 74 9.69 26.52 5.21
N LEU A 75 9.18 25.59 4.41
CA LEU A 75 9.95 24.41 4.03
C LEU A 75 11.16 24.75 3.15
N ALA A 76 11.01 25.70 2.22
CA ALA A 76 12.09 26.17 1.37
C ALA A 76 13.18 26.89 2.17
N SER A 77 12.80 27.73 3.13
CA SER A 77 13.75 28.44 3.99
C SER A 77 14.54 27.50 4.92
N LEU A 78 13.91 26.43 5.42
CA LEU A 78 14.61 25.37 6.17
C LEU A 78 15.62 24.62 5.30
N ALA A 79 15.29 24.36 4.03
CA ALA A 79 16.21 23.71 3.09
C ALA A 79 17.42 24.60 2.75
N VAL A 80 17.25 25.92 2.72
CA VAL A 80 18.34 26.89 2.47
C VAL A 80 19.20 27.08 3.73
N GLY A 81 18.64 26.94 4.93
CA GLY A 81 19.36 27.08 6.20
C GLY A 81 20.33 25.94 6.53
N GLU A 82 20.18 24.78 5.90
CA GLU A 82 21.05 23.61 6.11
C GLU A 82 22.32 23.63 5.22
N GLU A 83 22.41 24.56 4.27
CA GLU A 83 23.56 24.74 3.37
C GLU A 83 24.45 25.96 3.72
N ALA A 84 24.27 26.58 4.90
CA ALA A 84 25.04 27.76 5.31
C ALA A 84 26.42 27.45 5.95
N ASP A 85 27.04 26.31 5.63
CA ASP A 85 28.48 26.05 5.77
C ASP A 85 29.02 25.26 4.57
N VAL A 86 28.65 25.67 3.34
CA VAL A 86 29.41 25.30 2.14
C VAL A 86 29.45 26.51 1.21
N GLN A 87 30.68 26.84 0.80
CA GLN A 87 31.04 27.94 -0.11
C GLN A 87 30.11 28.06 -1.33
N GLU A 88 29.83 29.30 -1.73
CA GLU A 88 28.91 29.73 -2.80
C GLU A 88 28.70 28.70 -3.95
N PRO A 89 27.47 28.26 -4.22
CA PRO A 89 27.17 27.58 -5.46
C PRO A 89 27.11 28.62 -6.58
N VAL A 90 28.20 28.67 -7.37
CA VAL A 90 28.22 29.24 -8.72
C VAL A 90 26.97 28.77 -9.45
N VAL A 91 26.07 29.70 -9.77
CA VAL A 91 24.85 29.43 -10.53
C VAL A 91 25.24 28.90 -11.92
N ARG A 92 25.21 27.57 -12.09
CA ARG A 92 25.29 26.96 -13.42
C ARG A 92 23.87 26.94 -13.99
N PRO A 93 23.60 27.59 -15.13
CA PRO A 93 22.29 27.50 -15.75
C PRO A 93 22.04 26.05 -16.14
N ILE A 94 20.96 25.47 -15.63
CA ILE A 94 20.51 24.13 -16.02
C ILE A 94 20.14 24.22 -17.50
N LYS A 95 21.02 23.74 -18.39
CA LYS A 95 20.70 23.52 -19.79
C LYS A 95 19.78 22.29 -19.89
N LEU A 96 18.49 22.49 -19.65
CA LEU A 96 17.45 21.48 -19.81
C LEU A 96 17.01 21.32 -21.28
N ALA A 97 17.96 21.36 -22.22
CA ALA A 97 17.70 21.23 -23.65
C ALA A 97 18.65 20.20 -24.25
N GLY A 98 18.29 18.91 -24.17
CA GLY A 98 19.12 17.86 -24.77
C GLY A 98 18.61 16.43 -24.64
N ARG A 99 17.81 16.11 -23.61
CA ARG A 99 17.40 14.71 -23.35
C ARG A 99 16.23 14.18 -24.18
N TRP A 100 15.52 15.02 -24.95
CA TRP A 100 14.41 14.55 -25.80
C TRP A 100 14.87 14.02 -27.17
N LYS A 101 16.03 14.46 -27.67
CA LYS A 101 16.57 13.96 -28.95
C LYS A 101 17.05 12.51 -28.85
N GLY A 102 17.60 12.10 -27.70
CA GLY A 102 18.00 10.71 -27.45
C GLY A 102 16.82 9.76 -27.30
N LEU A 103 15.73 10.20 -26.66
CA LEU A 103 14.52 9.41 -26.50
C LEU A 103 13.83 9.15 -27.85
N ALA A 104 13.78 10.15 -28.74
CA ALA A 104 13.20 10.01 -30.07
C ALA A 104 13.97 9.01 -30.95
N VAL A 105 15.32 9.01 -30.89
CA VAL A 105 16.16 8.04 -31.61
C VAL A 105 15.98 6.63 -31.04
N ALA A 106 15.90 6.48 -29.72
CA ALA A 106 15.68 5.17 -29.09
C ALA A 106 14.31 4.58 -29.46
N VAL A 107 13.25 5.41 -29.52
CA VAL A 107 11.90 4.98 -29.96
C VAL A 107 11.91 4.58 -31.44
N LEU A 108 12.59 5.31 -32.31
CA LEU A 108 12.70 4.95 -33.73
C LEU A 108 13.47 3.64 -33.94
N VAL A 109 14.55 3.40 -33.18
CA VAL A 109 15.31 2.15 -33.23
C VAL A 109 14.47 0.98 -32.71
N LEU A 110 13.70 1.18 -31.64
CA LEU A 110 12.80 0.17 -31.11
C LEU A 110 11.68 -0.19 -32.10
N LEU A 111 11.07 0.81 -32.75
CA LEU A 111 10.07 0.59 -33.79
C LEU A 111 10.64 -0.12 -35.02
N ALA A 112 11.86 0.22 -35.43
CA ALA A 112 12.55 -0.48 -36.53
C ALA A 112 12.85 -1.94 -36.17
N LEU A 113 13.29 -2.23 -34.94
CA LEU A 113 13.48 -3.60 -34.46
C LEU A 113 12.16 -4.39 -34.42
N ILE A 114 11.07 -3.77 -33.97
CA ILE A 114 9.73 -4.39 -33.99
C ILE A 114 9.29 -4.65 -35.44
N MET A 115 9.55 -3.74 -36.37
CA MET A 115 9.20 -3.89 -37.78
C MET A 115 10.01 -4.99 -38.47
N VAL A 116 11.29 -5.17 -38.11
CA VAL A 116 12.12 -6.30 -38.57
C VAL A 116 11.62 -7.62 -37.96
N TYR A 117 11.29 -7.62 -36.67
CA TYR A 117 10.75 -8.81 -35.99
C TYR A 117 9.36 -9.21 -36.54
N ARG A 118 8.55 -8.24 -36.96
CA ARG A 118 7.24 -8.45 -37.61
C ARG A 118 7.36 -8.75 -39.11
N GLY A 119 8.41 -8.24 -39.77
CA GLY A 119 8.72 -8.47 -41.18
C GLY A 119 9.41 -9.80 -41.48
N GLY A 120 9.83 -10.54 -40.44
CA GLY A 120 10.38 -11.90 -40.54
C GLY A 120 9.31 -13.00 -40.68
N ALA A 121 8.02 -12.67 -40.66
CA ALA A 121 6.94 -13.64 -40.85
C ALA A 121 6.39 -13.56 -42.29
N LEU A 122 7.15 -14.07 -43.25
CA LEU A 122 6.62 -14.45 -44.55
C LEU A 122 6.43 -15.97 -44.62
N VAL A 123 5.15 -16.34 -44.79
CA VAL A 123 4.63 -17.55 -45.44
C VAL A 123 4.90 -18.90 -44.76
N VAL A 124 3.89 -19.38 -44.03
CA VAL A 124 3.48 -20.80 -44.07
C VAL A 124 1.96 -20.80 -44.13
N ASP A 125 1.41 -21.16 -45.29
CA ASP A 125 -0.02 -21.46 -45.44
C ASP A 125 -0.37 -22.69 -44.58
N PRO A 126 -1.42 -22.66 -43.77
CA PRO A 126 -1.98 -23.88 -43.20
C PRO A 126 -2.73 -24.66 -44.30
N PRO A 127 -2.51 -25.97 -44.47
CA PRO A 127 -3.30 -26.76 -45.40
C PRO A 127 -4.73 -26.94 -44.87
N ASP A 128 -5.67 -26.66 -45.76
CA ASP A 128 -7.05 -27.13 -45.71
C ASP A 128 -7.12 -28.67 -45.76
N ASN A 129 -8.25 -29.22 -45.26
CA ASN A 129 -8.74 -30.60 -45.32
C ASN A 129 -8.20 -31.48 -44.16
N ILE A 130 -9.02 -32.10 -43.29
CA ILE A 130 -10.11 -33.03 -43.65
C ILE A 130 -11.31 -32.98 -42.69
N SER A 131 -12.49 -32.89 -43.31
CA SER A 131 -13.81 -33.17 -42.76
C SER A 131 -13.98 -34.63 -42.34
N ASP A 132 -14.61 -34.80 -41.18
CA ASP A 132 -15.70 -35.75 -40.92
C ASP A 132 -15.57 -37.19 -41.45
N SER A 133 -15.38 -38.12 -40.52
CA SER A 133 -16.10 -39.40 -40.52
C SER A 133 -16.04 -39.99 -39.13
N GLY A 134 -17.20 -40.04 -38.48
CA GLY A 134 -17.38 -40.66 -37.17
C GLY A 134 -17.11 -42.16 -37.18
N GLN A 135 -16.65 -42.65 -36.03
CA GLN A 135 -17.01 -43.96 -35.49
C GLN A 135 -16.46 -44.10 -34.06
N HIS A 136 -17.36 -43.94 -33.08
CA HIS A 136 -17.26 -44.67 -31.82
C HIS A 136 -17.82 -46.08 -32.07
N PRO A 137 -17.02 -47.12 -31.81
CA PRO A 137 -17.48 -48.17 -30.91
C PRO A 137 -16.41 -48.51 -29.87
N GLY A 138 -16.87 -48.75 -28.63
CA GLY A 138 -16.02 -48.90 -27.46
C GLY A 138 -15.31 -50.25 -27.32
N VAL A 139 -14.54 -50.32 -26.23
CA VAL A 139 -14.11 -51.47 -25.40
C VAL A 139 -13.00 -50.88 -24.50
N SER A 140 -13.21 -50.68 -23.20
CA SER A 140 -13.14 -51.63 -22.08
C SER A 140 -11.74 -52.21 -21.82
N GLY A 141 -11.23 -52.02 -20.60
CA GLY A 141 -9.99 -52.61 -20.04
C GLY A 141 -9.03 -51.54 -19.49
N SER A 142 -9.02 -51.20 -18.20
CA SER A 142 -8.54 -51.94 -17.02
C SER A 142 -7.04 -51.77 -16.72
N GLN A 143 -6.78 -51.35 -15.47
CA GLN A 143 -5.60 -51.49 -14.61
C GLN A 143 -4.43 -50.49 -14.66
N ASN A 144 -4.43 -49.63 -13.64
CA ASN A 144 -3.46 -49.53 -12.52
C ASN A 144 -1.96 -49.50 -12.82
N ASN A 145 -1.34 -48.37 -12.44
CA ASN A 145 -0.06 -48.25 -11.70
C ASN A 145 -0.13 -46.86 -11.02
N VAL A 146 -0.42 -46.72 -9.73
CA VAL A 146 0.46 -46.88 -8.54
C VAL A 146 1.92 -46.52 -8.82
N GLY A 147 2.30 -45.39 -8.24
CA GLY A 147 3.61 -44.75 -8.12
C GLY A 147 3.29 -43.37 -7.53
N ASP A 148 2.95 -43.28 -6.24
CA ASP A 148 3.90 -43.18 -5.14
C ASP A 148 5.09 -42.28 -5.50
N ASP A 149 4.82 -40.98 -5.44
CA ASP A 149 5.83 -39.96 -5.17
C ASP A 149 5.24 -38.99 -4.13
N GLN A 150 5.19 -39.48 -2.89
CA GLN A 150 5.13 -38.63 -1.70
C GLN A 150 6.53 -38.03 -1.49
N GLY A 151 6.77 -36.89 -2.12
CA GLY A 151 7.83 -35.96 -1.72
C GLY A 151 7.31 -35.09 -0.56
N PRO A 152 8.12 -34.82 0.47
CA PRO A 152 7.64 -34.58 1.83
C PRO A 152 6.92 -33.24 1.99
N THR A 153 5.74 -33.32 2.60
CA THR A 153 5.19 -32.29 3.47
C THR A 153 6.27 -31.86 4.47
N PRO A 154 6.61 -30.56 4.59
CA PRO A 154 7.27 -30.10 5.79
C PRO A 154 6.26 -30.20 6.94
N GLU A 155 6.30 -31.31 7.67
CA GLU A 155 5.85 -31.33 9.06
C GLU A 155 6.69 -30.30 9.84
N PRO A 156 6.07 -29.51 10.74
CA PRO A 156 6.81 -28.61 11.59
C PRO A 156 7.62 -29.45 12.59
N ASP A 157 8.95 -29.33 12.50
CA ASP A 157 9.90 -29.86 13.48
C ASP A 157 9.56 -29.31 14.88
N ASP A 158 8.98 -30.19 15.68
CA ASP A 158 8.86 -30.11 17.12
C ASP A 158 10.28 -30.26 17.70
N ASN A 159 11.01 -29.14 17.79
CA ASN A 159 12.10 -28.86 18.74
C ASN A 159 12.93 -27.64 18.30
N ASN A 160 12.31 -26.47 18.30
CA ASN A 160 12.79 -25.22 18.92
C ASN A 160 11.83 -24.11 18.51
N VAL A 161 10.57 -24.24 18.93
CA VAL A 161 9.65 -23.11 18.92
C VAL A 161 10.11 -22.19 20.04
N VAL A 162 11.03 -21.29 19.73
CA VAL A 162 11.12 -20.05 20.49
C VAL A 162 9.83 -19.32 20.18
N VAL A 163 8.79 -19.61 20.95
CA VAL A 163 7.64 -18.73 21.13
C VAL A 163 8.21 -17.54 21.91
N PRO A 164 8.45 -16.38 21.28
CA PRO A 164 8.66 -15.19 22.08
C PRO A 164 7.36 -14.98 22.87
N ASP A 165 7.49 -14.96 24.19
CA ASP A 165 6.50 -14.50 25.16
C ASP A 165 5.50 -13.50 24.53
N THR A 166 4.29 -13.96 24.21
CA THR A 166 3.31 -13.23 23.41
C THR A 166 2.63 -12.15 24.23
N GLN A 167 3.34 -11.05 24.43
CA GLN A 167 2.76 -9.74 24.72
C GLN A 167 2.64 -8.99 23.39
N GLY A 168 1.55 -9.21 22.65
CA GLY A 168 1.37 -8.58 21.34
C GLY A 168 0.25 -9.11 20.44
N VAL A 169 0.38 -8.85 19.15
CA VAL A 169 -0.56 -9.21 18.07
C VAL A 169 0.12 -10.23 17.16
N ASP A 170 -0.42 -11.44 17.07
CA ASP A 170 -0.06 -12.48 16.09
C ASP A 170 -1.13 -12.53 15.00
N MET A 171 -0.72 -12.43 13.73
CA MET A 171 -1.59 -12.39 12.57
C MET A 171 -1.22 -13.45 11.55
N VAL A 172 -2.21 -14.22 11.11
CA VAL A 172 -2.09 -15.21 10.04
C VAL A 172 -2.99 -14.81 8.87
N LEU A 173 -2.41 -14.71 7.68
CA LEU A 173 -3.09 -14.45 6.41
C LEU A 173 -3.04 -15.71 5.56
N GLN A 174 -4.19 -16.19 5.12
CA GLN A 174 -4.32 -17.33 4.21
C GLN A 174 -5.01 -16.89 2.93
N VAL A 175 -4.30 -16.92 1.80
CA VAL A 175 -4.89 -16.61 0.48
C VAL A 175 -5.53 -17.88 -0.08
N THR A 176 -6.83 -17.83 -0.37
CA THR A 176 -7.57 -19.01 -0.84
C THR A 176 -7.56 -19.12 -2.35
N ASP A 177 -8.17 -18.14 -3.04
CA ASP A 177 -8.48 -18.25 -4.47
C ASP A 177 -8.05 -16.99 -5.22
N GLY A 178 -7.08 -17.09 -6.12
CA GLY A 178 -6.55 -15.94 -6.87
C GLY A 178 -5.49 -15.13 -6.11
N GLU A 179 -5.19 -13.94 -6.62
CA GLU A 179 -4.11 -13.10 -6.13
C GLU A 179 -4.64 -11.89 -5.34
N SER A 180 -3.89 -11.51 -4.29
CA SER A 180 -4.11 -10.25 -3.57
C SER A 180 -2.79 -9.53 -3.38
N TRP A 181 -2.77 -8.24 -3.71
CA TRP A 181 -1.76 -7.33 -3.17
C TRP A 181 -1.94 -7.22 -1.65
N ILE A 182 -0.87 -7.34 -0.88
CA ILE A 182 -0.89 -7.29 0.59
C ILE A 182 0.23 -6.38 1.05
N GLN A 183 -0.09 -5.46 1.96
CA GLN A 183 0.88 -4.66 2.69
C GLN A 183 0.66 -4.83 4.19
N VAL A 184 1.72 -5.12 4.93
CA VAL A 184 1.70 -5.33 6.37
C VAL A 184 2.73 -4.43 7.04
N VAL A 185 2.26 -3.62 7.97
CA VAL A 185 3.10 -2.74 8.79
C VAL A 185 2.96 -3.17 10.25
N VAL A 186 4.06 -3.56 10.87
CA VAL A 186 4.14 -3.99 12.26
C VAL A 186 4.86 -2.92 13.05
N ASP A 187 4.27 -2.40 14.13
CA ASP A 187 4.92 -1.43 15.02
C ASP A 187 5.62 -0.25 14.30
N ASN A 188 5.02 0.24 13.20
CA ASN A 188 5.50 1.30 12.29
C ASN A 188 6.53 0.90 11.23
N GLU A 189 6.94 -0.36 11.17
CA GLU A 189 7.85 -0.88 10.16
C GLU A 189 7.08 -1.63 9.07
N ASN A 190 7.33 -1.30 7.79
CA ASN A 190 6.74 -2.03 6.66
C ASN A 190 7.45 -3.38 6.51
N VAL A 191 6.88 -4.42 7.09
CA VAL A 191 7.49 -5.77 7.11
C VAL A 191 7.18 -6.58 5.87
N PHE A 192 6.13 -6.21 5.12
CA PHE A 192 5.76 -6.90 3.89
C PHE A 192 4.98 -6.01 2.93
N GLU A 193 5.34 -6.08 1.65
CA GLU A 193 4.60 -5.45 0.56
C GLU A 193 4.76 -6.26 -0.72
N GLY A 194 3.67 -6.79 -1.27
CA GLY A 194 3.71 -7.62 -2.48
C GLY A 194 2.41 -8.31 -2.83
N THR A 195 2.33 -8.87 -4.03
CA THR A 195 1.22 -9.75 -4.45
C THR A 195 1.46 -11.17 -3.93
N ILE A 196 0.45 -11.75 -3.30
CA ILE A 196 0.44 -13.14 -2.87
C ILE A 196 -0.63 -13.90 -3.65
N GLY A 197 -0.25 -15.04 -4.24
CA GLY A 197 -1.15 -15.94 -4.95
C GLY A 197 -1.83 -16.98 -4.04
N PRO A 198 -2.72 -17.81 -4.59
CA PRO A 198 -3.54 -18.74 -3.82
C PRO A 198 -2.71 -19.80 -3.10
N ASN A 199 -3.28 -20.39 -2.05
CA ASN A 199 -2.68 -21.43 -1.21
C ASN A 199 -1.42 -21.01 -0.45
N ASN A 200 -1.11 -19.71 -0.39
CA ASN A 200 -0.02 -19.18 0.42
C ASN A 200 -0.53 -18.72 1.79
N VAL A 201 0.31 -18.97 2.80
CA VAL A 201 0.08 -18.50 4.17
C VAL A 201 1.24 -17.61 4.58
N LYS A 202 0.92 -16.48 5.23
CA LYS A 202 1.90 -15.60 5.86
C LYS A 202 1.52 -15.36 7.31
N GLN A 203 2.51 -15.31 8.18
CA GLN A 203 2.34 -14.99 9.60
C GLN A 203 3.21 -13.79 9.97
N PHE A 204 2.67 -12.93 10.82
CA PHE A 204 3.32 -11.72 11.30
C PHE A 204 3.03 -11.55 12.79
N ALA A 205 4.05 -11.15 13.56
CA ALA A 205 3.90 -10.86 14.98
C ALA A 205 4.37 -9.43 15.26
N GLY A 206 3.64 -8.70 16.10
CA GLY A 206 3.93 -7.34 16.54
C GLY A 206 3.66 -7.16 18.03
N ARG A 207 4.23 -6.13 18.66
CA ARG A 207 4.04 -5.87 20.10
C ARG A 207 2.87 -4.94 20.39
N GLU A 208 2.69 -3.89 19.60
CA GLU A 208 1.64 -2.89 19.84
C GLU A 208 0.49 -3.04 18.85
N ARG A 209 0.80 -3.13 17.55
CA ARG A 209 -0.20 -3.18 16.49
C ARG A 209 0.32 -3.71 15.17
N ILE A 210 -0.59 -4.31 14.41
CA ILE A 210 -0.38 -4.67 13.01
C ILE A 210 -1.41 -3.93 12.16
N TRP A 211 -0.93 -3.12 11.22
CA TRP A 211 -1.74 -2.50 10.18
C TRP A 211 -1.65 -3.34 8.90
N LEU A 212 -2.80 -3.66 8.33
CA LEU A 212 -2.97 -4.53 7.17
C LEU A 212 -3.72 -3.79 6.07
N LYS A 213 -3.22 -3.87 4.85
CA LYS A 213 -3.94 -3.47 3.64
C LYS A 213 -3.98 -4.60 2.63
N LEU A 214 -5.17 -4.88 2.12
CA LEU A 214 -5.46 -5.92 1.13
C LEU A 214 -5.98 -5.24 -0.14
N GLY A 215 -5.43 -5.59 -1.30
CA GLY A 215 -5.90 -5.14 -2.60
C GLY A 215 -7.09 -5.96 -3.13
N ASN A 216 -7.23 -7.20 -2.67
CA ASN A 216 -8.36 -8.07 -2.93
C ASN A 216 -8.73 -8.82 -1.65
N ALA A 217 -9.58 -8.21 -0.83
CA ALA A 217 -9.90 -8.76 0.50
C ALA A 217 -10.76 -10.04 0.46
N GLY A 218 -11.55 -10.25 -0.60
CA GLY A 218 -12.43 -11.40 -0.74
C GLY A 218 -11.74 -12.74 -0.96
N VAL A 219 -10.41 -12.76 -1.04
CA VAL A 219 -9.62 -13.97 -1.26
C VAL A 219 -8.59 -14.22 -0.15
N VAL A 220 -8.57 -13.38 0.88
CA VAL A 220 -7.62 -13.47 2.00
C VAL A 220 -8.38 -13.68 3.30
N LYS A 221 -8.23 -14.85 3.89
CA LYS A 221 -8.71 -15.13 5.26
C LYS A 221 -7.72 -14.58 6.28
N VAL A 222 -8.23 -13.85 7.26
CA VAL A 222 -7.42 -13.20 8.29
C VAL A 222 -7.73 -13.81 9.65
N ARG A 223 -6.70 -14.29 10.36
CA ARG A 223 -6.79 -14.64 11.78
C ARG A 223 -5.84 -13.78 12.58
N VAL A 224 -6.28 -13.30 13.74
CA VAL A 224 -5.45 -12.51 14.65
C VAL A 224 -5.64 -13.00 16.07
N ASN A 225 -4.55 -13.28 16.80
CA ASN A 225 -4.57 -13.83 18.16
C ASN A 225 -5.48 -15.06 18.30
N GLY A 226 -5.52 -15.93 17.28
CA GLY A 226 -6.40 -17.10 17.23
C GLY A 226 -7.86 -16.81 16.87
N LYS A 227 -8.31 -15.54 16.85
CA LYS A 227 -9.65 -15.15 16.39
C LYS A 227 -9.72 -15.12 14.86
N ASP A 228 -10.68 -15.85 14.30
CA ASP A 228 -10.92 -15.87 12.85
C ASP A 228 -11.83 -14.70 12.43
N TYR A 229 -11.30 -13.79 11.61
CA TYR A 229 -12.04 -12.67 11.03
C TYR A 229 -12.60 -13.00 9.64
N GLY A 230 -12.32 -14.19 9.09
CA GLY A 230 -12.72 -14.58 7.76
C GLY A 230 -12.16 -13.65 6.67
N PHE A 231 -12.97 -13.41 5.64
CA PHE A 231 -12.68 -12.40 4.62
C PHE A 231 -13.13 -11.03 5.13
N LEU A 232 -12.27 -10.02 4.98
CA LEU A 232 -12.57 -8.70 5.52
C LEU A 232 -13.57 -7.90 4.67
N ASP A 233 -13.72 -8.24 3.38
CA ASP A 233 -14.69 -7.66 2.44
C ASP A 233 -14.85 -8.57 1.19
N GLY A 234 -15.61 -8.14 0.20
CA GLY A 234 -15.88 -8.89 -1.04
C GLY A 234 -14.70 -8.94 -2.04
N PRO A 235 -14.83 -9.76 -3.11
CA PRO A 235 -13.80 -9.91 -4.14
C PRO A 235 -13.47 -8.58 -4.83
N GLY A 236 -12.17 -8.32 -5.03
CA GLY A 236 -11.65 -7.11 -5.67
C GLY A 236 -11.73 -5.83 -4.82
N GLN A 237 -12.26 -5.90 -3.59
CA GLN A 237 -12.32 -4.75 -2.70
C GLN A 237 -10.99 -4.54 -1.98
N VAL A 238 -10.62 -3.26 -1.87
CA VAL A 238 -9.44 -2.82 -1.13
C VAL A 238 -9.83 -2.55 0.31
N VAL A 239 -9.23 -3.28 1.25
CA VAL A 239 -9.51 -3.13 2.69
C VAL A 239 -8.26 -2.66 3.42
N THR A 240 -8.45 -1.82 4.42
CA THR A 240 -7.41 -1.42 5.36
C THR A 240 -7.91 -1.61 6.79
N LYS A 241 -7.15 -2.31 7.62
CA LYS A 241 -7.51 -2.60 9.01
C LYS A 241 -6.29 -2.54 9.92
N THR A 242 -6.47 -2.05 11.14
CA THR A 242 -5.45 -2.10 12.20
C THR A 242 -5.92 -3.05 13.27
N PHE A 243 -5.01 -3.86 13.79
CA PHE A 243 -5.25 -4.79 14.88
C PHE A 243 -4.29 -4.45 16.02
N THR A 244 -4.81 -4.42 17.23
CA THR A 244 -4.08 -4.15 18.48
C THR A 244 -4.33 -5.27 19.48
N GLU A 245 -3.47 -5.39 20.49
CA GLU A 245 -3.64 -6.35 21.59
C GLU A 245 -5.03 -6.22 22.26
N LYS A 246 -5.55 -4.99 22.35
CA LYS A 246 -6.85 -4.70 22.99
C LYS A 246 -8.08 -5.10 22.18
N ASP A 247 -7.94 -5.39 20.90
CA ASP A 247 -9.08 -5.81 20.06
C ASP A 247 -9.62 -7.20 20.45
N ASP A 248 -8.87 -7.94 21.28
CA ASP A 248 -9.28 -9.22 21.88
C ASP A 248 -10.12 -9.04 23.16
N GLN A 249 -10.13 -7.86 23.78
CA GLN A 249 -10.86 -7.60 25.03
C GLN A 249 -12.33 -7.18 24.85
N LEU A 250 -12.84 -7.06 23.62
CA LEU A 250 -14.21 -6.61 23.34
C LEU A 250 -15.25 -7.74 23.17
N THR A 251 -14.89 -9.00 23.43
CA THR A 251 -15.85 -10.12 23.42
C THR A 251 -15.70 -11.04 24.64
N ALA A 252 -15.87 -10.48 25.83
CA ALA A 252 -16.20 -11.26 27.04
C ALA A 252 -17.16 -10.44 27.92
N GLY A 253 -18.39 -10.29 27.43
CA GLY A 253 -19.48 -9.61 28.11
C GLY A 253 -20.82 -10.18 27.66
N GLY A 254 -21.16 -11.34 28.25
CA GLY A 254 -22.45 -12.00 28.17
C GLY A 254 -22.64 -12.81 29.45
#